data_AF-A0A9X3ALL3-F1
#
_entry.id   AF-A0A9X3ALL3-F1
#
_cell.length_a   1.000
_cell.length_b   1.000
_cell.length_c   1.000
_cell.angle_alpha   90.00
_cell.angle_beta   90.00
_cell.angle_gamma   90.00
#
_symmetry.space_group_name_H-M   'P 1'
#
loop_
_entity.id
_entity.type
_entity.pdbx_description
1 polymer ?
#
loop_
_entity_poly.entity_id
_entity_poly.type
_entity_poly.pdbx_seq_one_letter_code
_entity_poly.pdbx_strand_id
1 'polypeptide(L)'
;MIALEPLFGGALLGRAMMTTATEALIPSLWFERIAKIASGQLGSIENALRHAAHLLQLTPSPFRDVVRLGCDETKFEGLLDAGAFDAAARYLVGQPTALSIEAQGERASYRATIGCSILGRAISGSGQTEASAILNAWTTCLLNLKTEYGDDLLNLHGQREPGLRAG
;
A
#
# COMPACT_ATOMS: atom_id res chain seq x y z
N MET A 1 39.52 2.88 -49.65
CA MET A 1 39.41 2.81 -48.18
C MET A 1 38.77 4.12 -47.74
N ILE A 2 37.45 4.15 -47.68
CA ILE A 2 36.64 5.36 -47.53
C ILE A 2 36.03 5.32 -46.12
N ALA A 3 36.37 6.33 -45.32
CA ALA A 3 35.79 6.57 -44.02
C ALA A 3 34.36 7.11 -44.20
N LEU A 4 33.41 6.54 -43.46
CA LEU A 4 32.02 6.97 -43.39
C LEU A 4 31.60 6.91 -41.92
N GLU A 5 31.63 8.05 -41.26
CA GLU A 5 30.88 8.27 -40.03
C GLU A 5 29.47 8.74 -40.38
N PRO A 6 28.42 8.23 -39.71
CA PRO A 6 27.15 8.92 -39.65
C PRO A 6 27.00 9.62 -38.29
N LEU A 7 27.06 10.96 -38.37
CA LEU A 7 26.51 11.90 -37.41
C LEU A 7 24.99 11.66 -37.27
N PHE A 8 24.57 10.97 -36.21
CA PHE A 8 23.20 11.05 -35.73
C PHE A 8 23.17 11.82 -34.40
N GLY A 9 23.06 13.14 -34.54
CA GLY A 9 22.49 14.01 -33.53
C GLY A 9 21.00 13.71 -33.40
N GLY A 10 20.66 12.78 -32.50
CA GLY A 10 19.30 12.53 -32.05
C GLY A 10 19.07 13.29 -30.76
N ALA A 11 18.24 14.33 -30.82
CA ALA A 11 17.86 15.17 -29.70
C ALA A 11 17.46 14.33 -28.47
N LEU A 12 18.13 14.58 -27.35
CA LEU A 12 17.63 14.30 -26.02
C LEU A 12 16.36 15.14 -25.81
N LEU A 13 15.23 14.62 -26.31
CA LEU A 13 13.93 15.01 -25.79
C LEU A 13 13.96 14.63 -24.31
N GLY A 14 14.24 15.62 -23.48
CA GLY A 14 13.92 15.63 -22.06
C GLY A 14 12.44 15.32 -21.95
N ARG A 15 12.13 14.03 -21.87
CA ARG A 15 10.85 13.51 -21.42
C ARG A 15 10.79 13.91 -19.95
N ALA A 16 10.36 15.14 -19.71
CA ALA A 16 9.82 15.55 -18.44
C ALA A 16 8.74 14.52 -18.13
N MET A 17 9.10 13.53 -17.31
CA MET A 17 8.12 12.76 -16.58
C MET A 17 7.36 13.83 -15.79
N MET A 18 6.22 14.24 -16.32
CA MET A 18 5.16 14.82 -15.53
C MET A 18 4.73 13.71 -14.58
N THR A 19 5.51 13.54 -13.51
CA THR A 19 5.01 12.92 -12.30
C THR A 19 3.94 13.88 -11.85
N THR A 20 2.70 13.62 -12.24
CA THR A 20 1.52 14.14 -11.55
C THR A 20 1.60 13.56 -10.15
N ALA A 21 2.46 14.14 -9.33
CA ALA A 21 2.63 13.78 -7.95
C ALA A 21 1.35 14.23 -7.28
N THR A 22 0.38 13.31 -7.22
CA THR A 22 -0.86 13.54 -6.49
C THR A 22 -0.47 14.03 -5.11
N GLU A 23 -0.96 15.22 -4.76
CA GLU A 23 -0.62 15.87 -3.52
C GLU A 23 -0.98 14.92 -2.36
N ALA A 24 -0.02 14.65 -1.50
CA ALA A 24 -0.24 13.74 -0.38
C ALA A 24 -1.32 14.30 0.54
N LEU A 25 -2.18 13.45 1.08
CA LEU A 25 -3.12 13.87 2.10
C LEU A 25 -2.38 14.23 3.39
N ILE A 26 -2.95 15.19 4.12
CA ILE A 26 -2.53 15.46 5.51
C ILE A 26 -2.70 14.15 6.32
N PRO A 27 -1.68 13.71 7.09
CA PRO A 27 -1.71 12.41 7.77
C PRO A 27 -2.96 12.18 8.62
N SER A 28 -3.44 13.20 9.33
CA SER A 28 -4.65 13.12 10.16
C SER A 28 -5.89 12.75 9.34
N LEU A 29 -6.10 13.40 8.19
CA LEU A 29 -7.19 13.10 7.26
C LEU A 29 -7.02 11.73 6.61
N TRP A 30 -5.79 11.37 6.24
CA TRP A 30 -5.51 10.05 5.65
C TRP A 30 -5.91 8.91 6.60
N PHE A 31 -5.51 8.99 7.87
CA PHE A 31 -5.89 8.02 8.88
C PHE A 31 -7.38 8.05 9.24
N GLU A 32 -8.03 9.21 9.22
CA GLU A 32 -9.48 9.30 9.40
C GLU A 32 -10.22 8.49 8.32
N ARG A 33 -9.76 8.57 7.06
CA ARG A 33 -10.34 7.80 5.96
C ARG A 33 -10.11 6.29 6.12
N ILE A 34 -8.94 5.88 6.60
CA ILE A 34 -8.66 4.48 6.94
C ILE A 34 -9.59 3.99 8.06
N ALA A 35 -9.84 4.81 9.09
CA ALA A 35 -10.77 4.45 10.16
C ALA A 35 -12.21 4.26 9.64
N LYS A 36 -12.64 5.06 8.65
CA LYS A 36 -13.95 4.88 7.99
C LYS A 36 -14.04 3.52 7.27
N ILE A 37 -12.98 3.12 6.56
CA ILE A 37 -12.90 1.78 5.95
C ILE A 37 -12.99 0.69 7.03
N ALA A 38 -12.20 0.80 8.10
CA ALA A 38 -12.16 -0.18 9.18
C ALA A 38 -13.51 -0.36 9.89
N SER A 39 -14.27 0.73 10.03
CA SER A 39 -15.61 0.72 10.65
C SER A 39 -16.72 0.14 9.76
N GLY A 40 -16.43 -0.18 8.49
CA GLY A 40 -17.42 -0.72 7.55
C GLY A 40 -18.41 0.32 7.01
N GLN A 41 -18.16 1.62 7.20
CA GLN A 41 -19.08 2.71 6.79
C GLN A 41 -19.30 2.83 5.27
N LEU A 42 -18.51 2.13 4.44
CA LEU A 42 -18.60 2.19 2.97
C LEU A 42 -19.60 1.21 2.35
N GLY A 43 -20.23 0.36 3.18
CA GLY A 43 -21.37 -0.49 2.81
C GLY A 43 -21.04 -1.73 1.96
N SER A 44 -20.01 -1.68 1.09
CA SER A 44 -19.58 -2.83 0.29
C SER A 44 -18.06 -3.02 0.33
N ILE A 45 -17.62 -4.27 0.13
CA ILE A 45 -16.20 -4.60 0.06
C ILE A 45 -15.54 -3.94 -1.16
N GLU A 46 -16.23 -3.88 -2.29
CA GLU A 46 -15.76 -3.21 -3.50
C GLU A 46 -15.48 -1.71 -3.25
N ASN A 47 -16.43 -1.00 -2.64
CA ASN A 47 -16.26 0.41 -2.30
C ASN A 47 -15.09 0.61 -1.35
N ALA A 48 -14.93 -0.29 -0.38
CA ALA A 48 -13.85 -0.25 0.57
C ALA A 48 -12.47 -0.49 -0.07
N LEU A 49 -12.37 -1.44 -0.99
CA LEU A 49 -11.15 -1.71 -1.75
C LEU A 49 -10.77 -0.56 -2.68
N ARG A 50 -11.75 0.02 -3.40
CA ARG A 50 -11.54 1.18 -4.27
C ARG A 50 -11.05 2.40 -3.46
N HIS A 51 -11.69 2.66 -2.31
CA HIS A 51 -11.23 3.71 -1.39
C HIS A 51 -9.82 3.44 -0.84
N ALA A 52 -9.53 2.18 -0.47
CA ALA A 52 -8.19 1.82 0.01
C ALA A 52 -7.13 2.06 -1.08
N ALA A 53 -7.38 1.65 -2.32
CA ALA A 53 -6.46 1.87 -3.44
C ALA A 53 -6.22 3.36 -3.72
N HIS A 54 -7.27 4.18 -3.73
CA HIS A 54 -7.10 5.63 -3.87
C HIS A 54 -6.33 6.25 -2.69
N LEU A 55 -6.56 5.79 -1.46
CA LEU A 55 -5.78 6.26 -0.31
C LEU A 55 -4.30 5.89 -0.41
N LEU A 56 -3.96 4.75 -1.01
CA LEU A 56 -2.56 4.37 -1.26
C LEU A 56 -1.85 5.36 -2.20
N GLN A 57 -2.56 5.96 -3.17
CA GLN A 57 -2.00 7.00 -4.04
C GLN A 57 -1.77 8.32 -3.29
N LEU A 58 -2.60 8.59 -2.28
CA LEU A 58 -2.54 9.80 -1.45
C LEU A 58 -1.68 9.62 -0.18
N THR A 59 -0.88 8.56 -0.13
CA THR A 59 -0.06 8.21 1.03
C THR A 59 0.90 9.34 1.42
N PRO A 60 0.91 9.76 2.71
CA PRO A 60 1.86 10.74 3.22
C PRO A 60 3.32 10.31 3.00
N SER A 61 4.20 11.28 2.74
CA SER A 61 5.61 11.02 2.37
C SER A 61 6.33 10.01 3.28
N PRO A 62 6.21 10.05 4.62
CA PRO A 62 6.90 9.10 5.50
C PRO A 62 6.54 7.63 5.26
N PHE A 63 5.36 7.37 4.69
CA PHE A 63 4.84 6.02 4.47
C PHE A 63 4.96 5.55 3.02
N ARG A 64 5.29 6.44 2.09
CA ARG A 64 5.26 6.11 0.65
C ARG A 64 6.11 4.90 0.33
N ASP A 65 7.22 4.66 1.02
CA ASP A 65 8.11 3.53 0.72
C ASP A 65 7.61 2.19 1.28
N VAL A 66 6.63 2.23 2.17
CA VAL A 66 6.14 1.06 2.92
C VAL A 66 4.74 0.69 2.44
N VAL A 67 3.93 1.71 2.16
CA VAL A 67 2.51 1.59 1.84
C VAL A 67 2.35 1.95 0.36
N ARG A 68 2.40 0.93 -0.49
CA ARG A 68 2.21 1.05 -1.95
C ARG A 68 1.28 -0.06 -2.44
N LEU A 69 0.53 0.26 -3.48
CA LEU A 69 -0.24 -0.74 -4.22
C LEU A 69 0.73 -1.65 -4.99
N GLY A 70 0.54 -2.96 -4.87
CA GLY A 70 1.39 -3.96 -5.53
C GLY A 70 1.17 -4.12 -7.04
N CYS A 71 0.24 -3.34 -7.62
CA CYS A 71 -0.06 -3.32 -9.05
C CYS A 71 -0.39 -1.90 -9.52
N ASP A 72 -0.52 -1.72 -10.84
CA ASP A 72 -1.06 -0.51 -11.42
C ASP A 72 -2.58 -0.39 -11.21
N GLU A 73 -3.08 0.85 -11.27
CA GLU A 73 -4.49 1.18 -11.04
C GLU A 73 -5.43 0.51 -12.05
N THR A 74 -5.05 0.46 -13.34
CA THR A 74 -5.87 -0.15 -14.38
C THR A 74 -6.11 -1.64 -14.12
N LYS A 75 -5.06 -2.36 -13.71
CA LYS A 75 -5.17 -3.76 -13.30
C LYS A 75 -6.01 -3.93 -12.05
N PHE A 76 -5.88 -3.02 -11.08
CA PHE A 76 -6.67 -3.06 -9.85
C PHE A 76 -8.17 -2.87 -10.13
N GLU A 77 -8.55 -1.83 -10.87
CA GLU A 77 -9.94 -1.59 -11.25
C GLU A 77 -10.52 -2.73 -12.08
N GLY A 78 -9.74 -3.28 -13.02
CA GLY A 78 -10.18 -4.45 -13.79
C GLY A 78 -10.47 -5.70 -12.92
N LEU A 79 -9.79 -5.86 -11.79
CA LEU A 79 -10.12 -6.92 -10.82
C LEU A 79 -11.42 -6.62 -10.05
N LEU A 80 -11.66 -5.36 -9.70
CA LEU A 80 -12.90 -4.95 -9.03
C LEU A 80 -14.11 -5.15 -9.94
N ASP A 81 -14.02 -4.71 -11.19
CA ASP A 81 -15.10 -4.83 -12.19
C ASP A 81 -15.42 -6.30 -12.51
N ALA A 82 -14.42 -7.19 -12.43
CA ALA A 82 -14.59 -8.63 -12.59
C ALA A 82 -15.13 -9.34 -11.33
N GLY A 83 -15.34 -8.61 -10.22
CA GLY A 83 -15.73 -9.19 -8.93
C GLY A 83 -14.64 -10.01 -8.23
N ALA A 84 -13.38 -9.89 -8.67
CA ALA A 84 -12.24 -10.63 -8.15
C ALA A 84 -11.66 -9.96 -6.88
N PHE A 85 -12.51 -9.73 -5.87
CA PHE A 85 -12.17 -8.95 -4.68
C PHE A 85 -11.04 -9.54 -3.85
N ASP A 86 -10.96 -10.87 -3.74
CA ASP A 86 -9.90 -11.55 -2.99
C ASP A 86 -8.52 -11.33 -3.65
N ALA A 87 -8.47 -11.34 -4.98
CA ALA A 87 -7.26 -11.02 -5.73
C ALA A 87 -6.89 -9.54 -5.60
N ALA A 88 -7.87 -8.63 -5.70
CA ALA A 88 -7.65 -7.20 -5.51
C ALA A 88 -7.10 -6.88 -4.11
N ALA A 89 -7.71 -7.44 -3.06
CA ALA A 89 -7.29 -7.20 -1.68
C ALA A 89 -5.84 -7.60 -1.42
N ARG A 90 -5.35 -8.68 -2.04
CA ARG A 90 -3.94 -9.10 -1.94
C ARG A 90 -2.98 -8.02 -2.44
N TYR A 91 -3.35 -7.23 -3.46
CA TYR A 91 -2.51 -6.14 -3.97
C TYR A 91 -2.43 -4.93 -3.03
N LEU A 92 -3.31 -4.80 -2.03
CA LEU A 92 -3.19 -3.78 -0.99
C LEU A 92 -1.98 -4.03 -0.07
N VAL A 93 -1.57 -5.30 0.07
CA VAL A 93 -0.38 -5.69 0.81
C VAL A 93 0.79 -5.69 -0.19
N GLY A 94 1.42 -4.52 -0.36
CA GLY A 94 2.46 -4.30 -1.38
C GLY A 94 3.65 -5.28 -1.38
N GLN A 95 3.80 -6.08 -0.32
CA GLN A 95 4.71 -7.23 -0.27
C GLN A 95 3.93 -8.55 -0.07
N PRO A 96 3.74 -9.36 -1.13
CA PRO A 96 3.01 -10.61 -1.04
C PRO A 96 3.57 -11.59 0.00
N THR A 97 4.88 -11.57 0.23
CA THR A 97 5.56 -12.44 1.21
C THR A 97 5.23 -12.10 2.66
N ALA A 98 4.66 -10.92 2.93
CA ALA A 98 4.25 -10.52 4.26
C ALA A 98 2.83 -11.01 4.62
N LEU A 99 2.07 -11.57 3.67
CA LEU A 99 0.68 -11.96 3.85
C LEU A 99 0.53 -13.48 3.98
N SER A 100 -0.07 -13.92 5.10
CA SER A 100 -0.58 -15.28 5.28
C SER A 100 -2.09 -15.26 5.41
N ILE A 101 -2.79 -16.22 4.82
CA ILE A 101 -4.25 -16.35 4.89
C ILE A 101 -4.57 -17.78 5.30
N GLU A 102 -5.38 -17.92 6.34
CA GLU A 102 -5.80 -19.20 6.91
C GLU A 102 -7.32 -19.26 6.95
N ALA A 103 -7.91 -20.35 6.45
CA ALA A 103 -9.31 -20.65 6.67
C ALA A 103 -9.52 -21.13 8.11
N GLN A 104 -10.47 -20.53 8.82
CA GLN A 104 -10.79 -20.84 10.21
C GLN A 104 -12.07 -21.68 10.31
N GLY A 105 -11.89 -22.98 10.54
CA GLY A 105 -12.88 -23.92 11.07
C GLY A 105 -14.25 -23.98 10.38
N GLU A 106 -15.24 -24.53 11.09
CA GLU A 106 -16.60 -24.85 10.58
C GLU A 106 -17.41 -23.63 10.10
N ARG A 107 -17.03 -22.40 10.48
CA ARG A 107 -17.82 -21.18 10.19
C ARG A 107 -17.44 -20.44 8.91
N ALA A 108 -16.71 -21.08 7.98
CA ALA A 108 -16.33 -20.50 6.69
C ALA A 108 -15.77 -19.07 6.82
N SER A 109 -14.89 -18.87 7.80
CA SER A 109 -14.25 -17.57 8.05
C SER A 109 -12.78 -17.62 7.71
N TYR A 110 -12.19 -16.47 7.44
CA TYR A 110 -10.78 -16.33 7.07
C TYR A 110 -10.06 -15.46 8.09
N ARG A 111 -8.81 -15.81 8.38
CA ARG A 111 -7.86 -14.96 9.11
C ARG A 111 -6.73 -14.59 8.16
N ALA A 112 -6.49 -13.31 7.98
CA ALA A 112 -5.31 -12.78 7.30
C ALA A 112 -4.32 -12.25 8.32
N THR A 113 -3.03 -12.51 8.11
CA THR A 113 -1.93 -12.02 8.95
C THR A 113 -0.92 -11.31 8.06
N ILE A 114 -0.63 -10.05 8.39
CA ILE A 114 0.33 -9.19 7.69
C ILE A 114 1.53 -8.96 8.61
N GLY A 115 2.72 -9.36 8.15
CA GLY A 115 3.98 -8.97 8.78
C GLY A 115 4.25 -7.49 8.60
N CYS A 116 4.32 -6.72 9.69
CA CYS A 116 4.67 -5.30 9.64
C CYS A 116 6.11 -5.11 10.14
N SER A 117 7.05 -4.91 9.22
CA SER A 117 8.47 -4.72 9.56
C SER A 117 8.71 -3.44 10.36
N ILE A 118 7.94 -2.38 10.13
CA ILE A 118 8.03 -1.14 10.91
C ILE A 118 7.67 -1.40 12.38
N LEU A 119 6.54 -2.07 12.62
CA LEU A 119 6.07 -2.37 13.99
C LEU A 119 6.83 -3.54 14.65
N GLY A 120 7.69 -4.24 13.91
CA GLY A 120 8.38 -5.44 14.38
C GLY A 120 7.45 -6.59 14.79
N ARG A 121 6.19 -6.60 14.32
CA ARG A 121 5.18 -7.60 14.70
C ARG A 121 4.22 -7.93 13.55
N ALA A 122 3.59 -9.09 13.65
CA ALA A 122 2.51 -9.50 12.77
C ALA A 122 1.16 -8.94 13.26
N ILE A 123 0.33 -8.48 12.33
CA ILE A 123 -1.02 -7.98 12.58
C ILE A 123 -2.02 -8.90 11.90
N SER A 124 -3.01 -9.37 12.64
CA SER A 124 -4.05 -10.24 12.10
C SER A 124 -5.39 -9.50 12.00
N GLY A 125 -6.18 -9.89 11.00
CA GLY A 125 -7.58 -9.50 10.81
C GLY A 125 -8.41 -10.70 10.40
N SER A 126 -9.71 -10.66 10.67
CA SER A 126 -10.65 -11.73 10.31
C SER A 126 -11.81 -11.21 9.49
N GLY A 127 -12.42 -12.11 8.71
CA GLY A 127 -13.51 -11.79 7.82
C GLY A 127 -14.24 -13.03 7.31
N GLN A 128 -15.39 -12.83 6.63
CA GLN A 128 -16.17 -13.91 6.01
C GLN A 128 -15.64 -14.28 4.61
N THR A 129 -14.83 -13.41 4.03
CA THR A 129 -14.10 -13.63 2.77
C THR A 129 -12.62 -13.31 2.99
N GLU A 130 -11.75 -13.80 2.12
CA GLU A 130 -10.33 -13.44 2.14
C GLU A 130 -10.17 -11.92 2.02
N ALA A 131 -10.88 -11.28 1.09
CA ALA A 131 -10.85 -9.83 0.89
C ALA A 131 -11.16 -9.07 2.18
N SER A 132 -12.22 -9.45 2.89
CA SER A 132 -12.61 -8.80 4.14
C SER A 132 -11.58 -9.02 5.26
N ALA A 133 -11.00 -10.23 5.36
CA ALA A 133 -9.95 -10.52 6.34
C ALA A 133 -8.67 -9.73 6.06
N ILE A 134 -8.23 -9.68 4.79
CA ILE A 134 -7.05 -8.91 4.35
C ILE A 134 -7.28 -7.42 4.62
N LEU A 135 -8.43 -6.88 4.22
CA LEU A 135 -8.75 -5.48 4.42
C LEU A 135 -8.73 -5.11 5.91
N ASN A 136 -9.32 -5.96 6.77
CA ASN A 136 -9.31 -5.76 8.22
C ASN A 136 -7.90 -5.79 8.80
N ALA A 137 -7.07 -6.77 8.40
CA ALA A 137 -5.67 -6.86 8.81
C ALA A 137 -4.88 -5.61 8.36
N TRP A 138 -5.13 -5.16 7.13
CA TRP A 138 -4.48 -4.00 6.53
C TRP A 138 -4.86 -2.70 7.25
N THR A 139 -6.16 -2.45 7.48
CA THR A 139 -6.60 -1.26 8.21
C THR A 139 -6.09 -1.25 9.64
N THR A 140 -6.10 -2.42 10.30
CA THR A 140 -5.56 -2.56 11.67
C THR A 140 -4.06 -2.28 11.71
N CYS A 141 -3.31 -2.75 10.72
CA CYS A 141 -1.88 -2.47 10.61
C CYS A 141 -1.60 -0.97 10.50
N LEU A 142 -2.31 -0.27 9.61
CA LEU A 142 -2.14 1.17 9.43
C LEU A 142 -2.60 1.98 10.66
N LEU A 143 -3.70 1.60 11.31
CA LEU A 143 -4.14 2.27 12.53
C LEU A 143 -3.17 2.03 13.69
N ASN A 144 -2.53 0.86 13.77
CA ASN A 144 -1.47 0.61 14.74
C ASN A 144 -0.22 1.44 14.46
N LEU A 145 0.14 1.67 13.19
CA LEU A 145 1.21 2.60 12.83
C LEU A 145 0.90 4.02 13.31
N LYS A 146 -0.36 4.47 13.17
CA LYS A 146 -0.78 5.76 13.73
C LYS A 146 -0.63 5.81 15.25
N THR A 147 -1.05 4.77 15.95
CA THR A 147 -0.97 4.74 17.42
C THR A 147 0.47 4.74 17.91
N GLU A 148 1.36 4.01 17.25
CA GLU A 148 2.76 3.86 17.66
C GLU A 148 3.60 5.10 17.34
N TYR A 149 3.40 5.69 16.16
CA TYR A 149 4.26 6.76 15.65
C TYR A 149 3.59 8.14 15.59
N GLY A 150 2.27 8.21 15.73
CA GLY A 150 1.51 9.45 15.95
C GLY A 150 1.94 10.64 15.08
N ASP A 151 2.23 11.76 15.73
CA ASP A 151 2.76 12.98 15.11
C ASP A 151 4.30 12.92 14.89
N ASP A 152 4.98 11.97 15.54
CA ASP A 152 6.43 11.74 15.43
C ASP A 152 6.86 11.05 14.13
N LEU A 153 5.90 10.71 13.26
CA LEU A 153 6.13 10.12 11.94
C LEU A 153 7.07 10.94 11.04
N LEU A 154 7.12 12.25 11.22
CA LEU A 154 8.03 13.13 10.49
C LEU A 154 9.51 12.85 10.85
N ASN A 155 9.78 12.27 12.03
CA ASN A 155 11.13 12.00 12.53
C ASN A 155 11.69 10.65 12.07
N LEU A 156 10.87 9.74 11.52
CA LEU A 156 11.31 8.40 11.09
C LEU A 156 12.32 8.42 9.92
N HIS A 157 12.29 9.45 9.07
CA HIS A 157 13.28 9.60 7.99
C HIS A 157 14.68 9.96 8.51
N GLY A 158 14.80 10.55 9.71
CA GLY A 158 16.09 10.97 10.28
C GLY A 158 16.88 9.87 11.00
N GLN A 159 16.26 8.73 11.29
CA GLN A 159 16.88 7.64 12.07
C GLN A 159 17.54 6.55 11.20
N ARG A 160 17.47 6.70 9.86
CA ARG A 160 18.00 5.72 8.89
C ARG A 160 19.39 6.07 8.34
N GLU A 161 20.20 6.80 9.11
CA GLU A 161 21.65 6.87 8.90
C GLU A 161 22.28 5.65 9.61
N PRO A 162 22.69 4.60 8.88
CA PRO A 162 23.49 3.55 9.48
C PRO A 162 24.80 4.21 9.89
N GLY A 163 25.02 4.32 11.19
CA GLY A 163 26.33 4.65 11.75
C GLY A 163 27.34 3.69 11.13
N LEU A 164 28.08 4.22 10.15
CA LEU A 164 29.27 3.65 9.56
C LEU A 164 30.32 3.62 10.68
N ARG A 165 30.19 2.68 11.61
CA ARG A 165 31.23 2.38 12.59
C ARG A 165 32.31 1.61 11.85
N ALA A 166 33.23 2.38 11.26
CA ALA A 166 34.58 1.93 11.06
C ALA A 166 35.20 1.67 12.45
N GLY A 167 35.71 0.46 12.64
CA GLY A 167 36.38 -0.01 13.84
C GLY A 167 36.74 -1.48 13.69
#